data_AF-A0A379SP34-F1
#
_entry.id   AF-A0A379SP34-F1
#
_cell.length_a   1.000
_cell.length_b   1.000
_cell.length_c   1.000
_cell.angle_alpha   90.00
_cell.angle_beta   90.00
_cell.angle_gamma   90.00
#
_symmetry.space_group_name_H-M   'P 1'
#
loop_
_entity.id
_entity.type
_entity.pdbx_description
1 polymer ?
#
loop_
_entity_poly.entity_id
_entity_poly.type
_entity_poly.pdbx_seq_one_letter_code
_entity_poly.pdbx_strand_id
1 'polypeptide(L)'
;MPLEASLPSHSVIVPRKGVIELMRMLDGGENPLRVQIGSNNIRAHVGDFIFTSKLVDGRFPDYRRVLPKNPDKHLEAGCDILKQAFARAAILSNEKFRGVRLYVSENQLKITANNPEQEEAEEILDVSYGGTEMGNRL
;
A
#
# COMPACT_ATOMS: atom_id res chain seq x y z
N MET A 1 -1.47 -4.29 22.98
CA MET A 1 -0.35 -4.60 23.90
C MET A 1 0.97 -4.53 23.15
N PRO A 2 1.99 -3.81 23.66
CA PRO A 2 3.34 -3.94 23.13
C PRO A 2 3.89 -5.34 23.37
N LEU A 3 4.77 -5.81 22.50
CA LEU A 3 5.53 -7.04 22.72
C LEU A 3 6.51 -6.80 23.88
N GLU A 4 6.27 -7.45 25.03
CA GLU A 4 7.05 -7.27 26.27
C GLU A 4 8.48 -7.85 26.20
N ALA A 5 8.86 -8.50 25.10
CA ALA A 5 10.15 -9.19 24.96
C ALA A 5 10.84 -8.88 23.64
N SER A 6 12.18 -8.80 23.67
CA SER A 6 12.99 -8.76 22.45
C SER A 6 12.89 -10.11 21.72
N LEU A 7 12.28 -10.10 20.54
CA LEU A 7 12.22 -11.29 19.70
C LEU A 7 13.50 -11.42 18.85
N PRO A 8 13.96 -12.64 18.57
CA PRO A 8 15.05 -12.85 17.63
C PRO A 8 14.64 -12.39 16.22
N SER A 9 15.61 -11.87 15.46
CA SER A 9 15.40 -11.51 14.06
C SER A 9 14.99 -12.74 13.25
N HIS A 10 13.80 -12.69 12.66
CA HIS A 10 13.26 -13.78 11.86
C HIS A 10 12.47 -13.24 10.66
N SER A 11 12.53 -13.93 9.52
CA SER A 11 11.85 -13.52 8.28
C SER A 11 11.30 -14.74 7.57
N VAL A 12 10.02 -14.69 7.23
CA VAL A 12 9.27 -15.79 6.61
C VAL A 12 8.27 -15.23 5.60
N ILE A 13 7.91 -16.05 4.61
CA ILE A 13 6.93 -15.68 3.59
C ILE A 13 5.68 -16.54 3.79
N VAL A 14 4.54 -15.89 4.08
CA VAL A 14 3.26 -16.58 4.20
C VAL A 14 2.57 -16.61 2.84
N PRO A 15 2.06 -17.77 2.36
CA PRO A 15 1.33 -17.84 1.10
C PRO A 15 0.10 -16.93 1.10
N ARG A 16 -0.29 -16.39 -0.06
CA ARG A 16 -1.47 -15.50 -0.20
C ARG A 16 -2.72 -16.04 0.48
N LYS A 17 -3.05 -17.33 0.27
CA LYS A 17 -4.19 -17.97 0.92
C LYS A 17 -4.06 -18.00 2.44
N GLY A 18 -2.84 -18.24 2.95
CA GLY A 18 -2.58 -18.22 4.39
C GLY A 18 -2.81 -16.83 5.01
N VAL A 19 -2.44 -15.75 4.31
CA VAL A 19 -2.74 -14.38 4.76
C VAL A 19 -4.24 -14.12 4.82
N ILE A 20 -5.00 -14.57 3.82
CA ILE A 20 -6.47 -14.42 3.80
C ILE A 20 -7.12 -15.15 4.97
N GLU A 21 -6.72 -16.38 5.25
CA GLU A 21 -7.27 -17.16 6.38
C GLU A 21 -6.85 -16.59 7.74
N LEU A 22 -5.61 -16.10 7.87
CA LEU A 22 -5.15 -15.36 9.06
C LEU A 22 -6.00 -14.12 9.31
N MET A 23 -6.48 -13.43 8.28
CA MET A 23 -7.39 -12.29 8.46
C MET A 23 -8.80 -12.74 8.85
N ARG A 24 -9.30 -13.84 8.27
CA ARG A 24 -10.65 -14.37 8.55
C ARG A 24 -10.81 -14.90 9.98
N MET A 25 -9.73 -15.40 10.58
CA MET A 25 -9.77 -15.88 11.96
C MET A 25 -9.79 -14.76 13.00
N LEU A 26 -9.54 -13.51 12.60
CA LEU A 26 -9.60 -12.36 13.51
C LEU A 26 -11.06 -11.88 13.60
N ASP A 27 -11.65 -12.04 14.77
CA ASP A 27 -13.04 -11.67 15.07
C ASP A 27 -13.19 -10.21 15.53
N GLY A 28 -12.07 -9.50 15.72
CA GLY A 28 -12.05 -8.13 16.26
C GLY A 28 -12.36 -8.05 17.76
N GLY A 29 -12.41 -9.20 18.45
CA GLY A 29 -12.62 -9.27 19.89
C GLY A 29 -11.33 -9.10 20.69
N GLU A 30 -11.44 -9.34 21.99
CA GLU A 30 -10.33 -9.22 22.96
C GLU A 30 -9.47 -10.51 23.06
N ASN A 31 -9.84 -11.57 22.33
CA ASN A 31 -9.09 -12.83 22.35
C ASN A 31 -7.67 -12.59 21.82
N PRO A 32 -6.62 -12.90 22.59
CA PRO A 32 -5.26 -12.64 22.16
C PRO A 32 -4.86 -13.56 21.00
N LEU A 33 -4.25 -12.98 19.98
CA LEU A 33 -3.59 -13.73 18.91
C LEU A 33 -2.21 -14.22 19.39
N ARG A 34 -2.06 -15.53 19.52
CA ARG A 34 -0.76 -16.17 19.77
C ARG A 34 -0.17 -16.68 18.45
N VAL A 35 1.03 -16.23 18.11
CA VAL A 35 1.77 -16.64 16.91
C VAL A 35 2.94 -17.55 17.28
N GLN A 36 3.11 -18.62 16.52
CA GLN A 36 4.26 -19.52 16.59
C GLN A 36 4.85 -19.65 15.19
N ILE A 37 6.16 -19.48 15.05
CA ILE A 37 6.86 -19.59 13.78
C ILE A 37 7.94 -20.66 13.92
N GLY A 38 7.83 -21.70 13.11
CA GLY A 38 8.89 -22.69 12.93
C GLY A 38 9.67 -22.42 11.65
N SER A 39 10.61 -23.31 11.30
CA SER A 39 11.42 -23.15 10.09
C SER A 39 10.58 -23.12 8.79
N ASN A 40 9.54 -23.97 8.72
CA ASN A 40 8.76 -24.17 7.49
C ASN A 40 7.24 -24.00 7.70
N ASN A 41 6.81 -23.56 8.88
CA ASN A 41 5.40 -23.37 9.21
C ASN A 41 5.17 -22.15 10.09
N ILE A 42 3.98 -21.59 9.98
CA ILE A 42 3.43 -20.60 10.89
C ILE A 42 2.13 -21.15 11.48
N ARG A 43 1.93 -20.91 12.77
CA ARG A 43 0.69 -21.23 13.48
C ARG A 43 0.19 -19.99 14.22
N ALA A 44 -1.12 -19.77 14.13
CA ALA A 44 -1.83 -18.71 14.82
C ALA A 44 -2.97 -19.32 15.64
N HIS A 45 -3.14 -18.83 16.86
CA HIS A 45 -4.18 -19.28 17.79
C HIS A 45 -4.96 -18.07 18.32
N VAL A 46 -6.29 -18.11 18.18
CA VAL A 46 -7.23 -17.08 18.66
C VAL A 46 -8.46 -17.79 19.19
N GLY A 47 -8.80 -17.59 20.47
CA GLY A 47 -9.91 -18.31 21.10
C GLY A 47 -9.76 -19.83 20.97
N ASP A 48 -10.73 -20.48 20.34
CA ASP A 48 -10.73 -21.92 20.07
C ASP A 48 -10.19 -22.31 18.67
N PHE A 49 -9.74 -21.33 17.88
CA PHE A 49 -9.28 -21.54 16.51
C PHE A 49 -7.76 -21.66 16.44
N ILE A 50 -7.29 -22.75 15.84
CA ILE A 50 -5.87 -22.96 15.51
C ILE A 50 -5.72 -22.99 13.99
N PHE A 51 -5.02 -21.99 13.44
CA PHE A 51 -4.60 -21.93 12.05
C PHE A 51 -3.16 -22.41 11.91
N THR A 52 -2.85 -23.26 10.92
CA THR A 52 -1.47 -23.64 10.58
C THR A 52 -1.26 -23.57 9.08
N SER A 53 -0.16 -22.94 8.62
CA SER A 53 0.21 -22.85 7.20
C SER A 53 1.67 -23.21 6.98
N LYS A 54 1.97 -23.78 5.82
CA LYS A 54 3.34 -23.90 5.33
C LYS A 54 3.86 -22.51 4.95
N LEU A 55 5.13 -22.27 5.19
CA LEU A 55 5.83 -21.10 4.68
C LEU A 55 6.26 -21.33 3.23
N VAL A 56 6.42 -20.24 2.47
CA VAL A 56 6.99 -20.28 1.12
C VAL A 56 8.51 -20.25 1.22
N ASP A 57 9.16 -21.21 0.56
CA ASP A 57 10.61 -21.19 0.39
C ASP A 57 11.00 -20.09 -0.60
N GLY A 58 11.88 -19.18 -0.16
CA GLY A 58 12.38 -18.12 -1.02
C GLY A 58 13.00 -16.97 -0.26
N ARG A 59 13.79 -16.17 -0.98
CA ARG A 59 14.33 -14.92 -0.45
C ARG A 59 13.43 -13.76 -0.85
N PHE A 60 12.74 -13.16 0.12
CA PHE A 60 11.97 -11.95 -0.13
C PHE A 60 12.93 -10.79 -0.45
N PRO A 61 12.63 -9.92 -1.43
CA PRO A 61 13.44 -8.74 -1.71
C PRO A 61 13.60 -7.86 -0.47
N ASP A 62 14.78 -7.28 -0.29
CA ASP A 62 15.03 -6.31 0.78
C ASP A 62 14.28 -5.01 0.49
N TYR A 63 13.15 -4.78 1.17
CA TYR A 63 12.29 -3.62 0.95
C TYR A 63 13.03 -2.29 1.14
N ARG A 64 14.11 -2.26 1.93
CA ARG A 64 14.90 -1.04 2.17
C ARG A 64 15.60 -0.56 0.90
N ARG A 65 15.85 -1.47 -0.05
CA ARG A 65 16.49 -1.15 -1.33
C ARG A 65 15.56 -0.47 -2.34
N VAL A 66 14.24 -0.55 -2.13
CA VAL A 66 13.25 0.07 -3.02
C VAL A 66 12.72 1.41 -2.50
N LEU A 67 13.03 1.76 -1.25
CA LEU A 67 12.70 3.07 -0.69
C LEU A 67 13.59 4.15 -1.35
N PRO A 68 13.03 5.24 -1.89
CA PRO A 68 13.80 6.40 -2.33
C PRO A 68 14.69 6.89 -1.19
N LYS A 69 15.99 7.08 -1.44
CA LYS A 69 16.95 7.43 -0.38
C LYS A 69 16.80 8.88 0.11
N ASN A 70 16.60 9.80 -0.84
CA ASN A 70 16.53 11.23 -0.58
C ASN A 70 15.35 11.83 -1.34
N PRO A 71 14.10 11.60 -0.93
CA PRO A 71 12.97 12.36 -1.45
C PRO A 71 13.17 13.83 -1.05
N ASP A 72 13.22 14.73 -2.03
CA ASP A 72 13.45 16.17 -1.84
C ASP A 72 12.16 17.00 -1.94
N LYS A 73 11.05 16.36 -2.34
CA LYS A 73 9.74 16.96 -2.57
C LYS A 73 8.68 16.18 -1.80
N HIS A 74 7.98 16.87 -0.91
CA HIS A 74 6.93 16.30 -0.08
C HIS A 74 5.64 17.08 -0.31
N LEU A 75 4.58 16.35 -0.62
CA LEU A 75 3.24 16.86 -0.82
C LEU A 75 2.31 16.18 0.19
N GLU A 76 1.50 16.96 0.88
CA GLU A 76 0.47 16.46 1.80
C GLU A 76 -0.92 16.82 1.28
N ALA A 77 -1.85 15.87 1.35
CA ALA A 77 -3.23 16.04 0.90
C ALA A 77 -4.17 15.18 1.77
N GLY A 78 -5.45 15.56 1.83
CA GLY A 78 -6.48 14.73 2.45
C GLY A 78 -6.60 13.38 1.72
N CYS A 79 -6.41 12.28 2.44
CA CYS A 79 -6.39 10.92 1.86
C CYS A 79 -7.65 10.61 1.03
N ASP A 80 -8.84 10.89 1.58
CA ASP A 80 -10.10 10.64 0.87
C ASP A 80 -10.28 11.56 -0.34
N ILE A 81 -9.92 12.83 -0.22
CA ILE A 81 -10.00 13.81 -1.32
C ILE A 81 -9.12 13.36 -2.49
N LEU A 82 -7.87 12.99 -2.20
CA LEU A 82 -6.91 12.49 -3.19
C LEU A 82 -7.39 11.18 -3.82
N LYS A 83 -7.89 10.24 -3.00
CA LYS A 83 -8.45 8.97 -3.46
C LYS A 83 -9.62 9.16 -4.43
N GLN A 84 -10.53 10.09 -4.13
CA GLN A 84 -11.70 10.34 -4.97
C GLN A 84 -11.31 10.99 -6.30
N ALA A 85 -10.36 11.92 -6.29
CA ALA A 85 -9.84 12.52 -7.53
C ALA A 85 -9.16 11.46 -8.44
N PHE A 86 -8.32 10.58 -7.87
CA PHE A 86 -7.77 9.47 -8.61
C PHE A 86 -8.83 8.51 -9.14
N ALA A 87 -9.88 8.21 -8.36
CA ALA A 87 -10.96 7.34 -8.78
C ALA A 87 -11.70 7.91 -10.00
N ARG A 88 -11.96 9.22 -10.04
CA ARG A 88 -12.59 9.89 -11.18
C ARG A 88 -11.66 9.98 -12.39
N ALA A 89 -10.41 10.39 -12.21
CA ALA A 89 -9.43 10.43 -13.29
C ALA A 89 -9.19 9.04 -13.91
N ALA A 90 -9.22 7.98 -13.10
CA ALA A 90 -9.05 6.62 -13.59
C ALA A 90 -10.17 6.15 -14.56
N ILE A 91 -11.37 6.74 -14.51
CA ILE A 91 -12.50 6.40 -15.40
C ILE A 91 -12.12 6.64 -16.86
N LEU A 92 -11.42 7.74 -17.15
CA LEU A 92 -10.98 8.13 -18.50
C LEU A 92 -9.50 7.80 -18.75
N SER A 93 -8.89 6.95 -17.91
CA SER A 93 -7.53 6.45 -18.15
C SER A 93 -7.55 5.26 -19.10
N ASN A 94 -6.46 5.07 -19.85
CA ASN A 94 -6.30 3.89 -20.69
C ASN A 94 -6.46 2.59 -19.85
N GLU A 95 -7.39 1.70 -20.23
CA GLU A 95 -7.71 0.50 -19.44
C GLU A 95 -6.53 -0.46 -19.24
N LYS A 96 -5.60 -0.49 -20.21
CA LYS A 96 -4.43 -1.39 -20.19
C LYS A 96 -3.30 -0.86 -19.33
N PHE A 97 -3.02 0.44 -19.39
CA PHE A 97 -1.88 1.06 -18.70
C PHE A 97 -2.27 1.77 -17.40
N ARG A 98 -3.54 2.17 -17.26
CA ARG A 98 -4.11 2.94 -16.14
C ARG A 98 -3.22 4.12 -15.71
N GLY A 99 -2.63 4.77 -16.70
CA GLY A 99 -1.71 5.88 -16.49
C GLY A 99 -2.47 7.18 -16.23
N VAL A 100 -2.03 7.91 -15.22
CA VAL A 100 -2.44 9.28 -14.93
C VAL A 100 -1.20 10.15 -14.83
N ARG A 101 -1.33 11.44 -15.15
CA ARG A 101 -0.26 12.43 -15.02
C ARG A 101 -0.53 13.30 -13.80
N LEU A 102 0.55 13.63 -13.09
CA LEU A 102 0.53 14.48 -11.92
C LEU A 102 1.34 15.73 -12.25
N TYR A 103 0.70 16.89 -12.10
CA TYR A 103 1.33 18.19 -12.17
C TYR A 103 1.21 18.81 -10.79
N VAL A 104 2.35 19.00 -10.14
CA VAL A 104 2.45 19.57 -8.81
C VAL A 104 2.99 20.98 -8.93
N SER A 105 2.28 21.95 -8.36
CA SER A 105 2.70 23.34 -8.23
C SER A 105 2.42 23.84 -6.81
N GLU A 106 2.78 25.08 -6.51
CA GLU A 106 2.61 25.66 -5.17
C GLU A 106 1.16 25.51 -4.68
N ASN A 107 1.00 24.76 -3.58
CA ASN A 107 -0.27 24.40 -2.96
C ASN A 107 -1.34 23.77 -3.88
N GLN A 108 -0.94 23.22 -5.03
CA GLN A 108 -1.87 22.64 -5.99
C GLN A 108 -1.36 21.33 -6.58
N LEU A 109 -2.26 20.35 -6.66
CA LEU A 109 -2.08 19.13 -7.44
C LEU A 109 -3.10 19.10 -8.56
N LYS A 110 -2.62 18.98 -9.79
CA LYS A 110 -3.46 18.67 -10.95
C LYS A 110 -3.22 17.23 -11.41
N ILE A 111 -4.30 16.46 -11.52
CA ILE A 111 -4.30 15.09 -12.02
C ILE A 111 -4.96 15.09 -13.39
N THR A 112 -4.31 14.53 -14.40
CA THR A 112 -4.92 14.34 -15.72
C THR A 112 -4.86 12.89 -16.19
N ALA A 113 -5.86 12.49 -16.96
CA ALA A 113 -5.91 11.18 -17.59
C ALA A 113 -6.52 11.31 -18.99
N ASN A 114 -6.12 10.42 -19.89
CA ASN A 114 -6.68 10.36 -21.23
C ASN A 114 -6.75 8.91 -21.72
N ASN A 115 -7.66 8.65 -22.65
CA ASN A 115 -7.84 7.34 -23.28
C ASN A 115 -7.63 7.40 -24.81
N PRO A 116 -7.56 6.25 -25.51
CA PRO A 116 -7.46 6.20 -26.97
C PRO A 116 -8.59 6.91 -27.73
N GLU A 117 -9.75 7.04 -27.10
CA GLU A 117 -10.96 7.70 -27.61
C GLU A 117 -10.87 9.23 -27.52
N GLN A 118 -9.73 9.77 -27.07
CA GLN A 118 -9.46 11.20 -26.90
C GLN A 118 -10.37 11.86 -25.84
N GLU A 119 -10.90 11.07 -24.91
CA GLU A 119 -11.55 11.60 -23.72
C GLU A 119 -10.48 11.97 -22.69
N GLU A 120 -10.74 13.05 -21.95
CA GLU A 120 -9.81 13.60 -20.97
C GLU A 120 -10.52 13.82 -19.62
N ALA A 121 -9.82 13.51 -18.53
CA ALA A 121 -10.20 13.89 -17.18
C ALA A 121 -9.17 14.87 -16.62
N GLU A 122 -9.65 15.90 -15.93
CA GLU A 122 -8.82 16.85 -15.17
C GLU A 122 -9.41 17.03 -13.77
N GLU A 123 -8.55 16.91 -12.76
CA GLU A 123 -8.88 17.14 -11.35
C GLU A 123 -7.85 18.10 -10.76
N ILE A 124 -8.32 19.12 -10.05
CA ILE A 124 -7.47 20.09 -9.35
C ILE A 124 -7.79 20.01 -7.86
N LEU A 125 -6.74 19.88 -7.05
CA LEU A 125 -6.84 19.75 -5.61
C LEU A 125 -5.94 20.76 -4.91
N ASP A 126 -6.45 21.36 -3.85
CA ASP A 126 -5.64 22.10 -2.88
C ASP A 126 -4.84 21.10 -2.03
N VAL A 127 -3.54 21.32 -1.95
CA VAL A 127 -2.59 20.46 -1.24
C VAL A 127 -1.58 21.33 -0.47
N SER A 128 -0.86 20.75 0.48
CA SER A 128 0.28 21.41 1.10
C SER A 128 1.55 21.02 0.31
N TYR A 129 2.10 21.97 -0.44
CA TYR A 129 3.31 21.79 -1.23
C TYR A 129 4.03 23.12 -1.46
N GLY A 130 5.29 23.21 -1.02
CA GLY A 130 6.15 24.39 -1.20
C GLY A 130 7.41 24.12 -2.02
N GLY A 131 7.47 23.01 -2.75
CA GLY A 131 8.62 22.65 -3.58
C GLY A 131 8.56 23.26 -4.99
N THR A 132 9.58 23.02 -5.80
CA THR A 132 9.58 23.40 -7.22
C THR A 132 8.49 22.67 -8.00
N GLU A 133 7.87 23.33 -8.97
CA GLU A 133 6.90 22.69 -9.85
C GLU A 133 7.45 21.42 -10.51
N MET A 134 6.62 20.38 -10.62
CA MET A 134 7.00 19.11 -11.20
C MET A 134 5.83 18.48 -11.95
N GLY A 135 6.08 18.06 -13.18
CA GLY A 135 5.14 17.31 -14.01
C GLY A 135 5.72 17.17 -15.41
N ASN A 136 5.57 16.00 -16.04
CA ASN A 136 6.10 15.83 -17.40
C ASN A 136 5.37 16.78 -18.35
N ARG A 137 6.11 17.74 -18.91
CA ARG A 137 5.63 18.58 -20.02
C ARG A 137 5.38 17.68 -21.24
N LEU A 138 4.40 18.09 -22.04
CA LEU A 138 3.96 17.47 -23.30
C LEU A 138 5.13 17.13 -24.22
#